data_AF-A0A970CTU8-F1
#
_entry.id   AF-A0A970CTU8-F1
#
_cell.length_a   1.000
_cell.length_b   1.000
_cell.length_c   1.000
_cell.angle_alpha   90.00
_cell.angle_beta   90.00
_cell.angle_gamma   90.00
#
_symmetry.space_group_name_H-M   'P 1'
#
loop_
_entity.id
_entity.type
_entity.pdbx_description
1 polymer ?
#
loop_
_entity_poly.entity_id
_entity_poly.type
_entity_poly.pdbx_seq_one_letter_code
_entity_poly.pdbx_strand_id
1 'polypeptide(L)'
;MIVLVKRKNAVLILLILFLSIAIFSIDGGANPIAETVKEKSGPVVVLDAGHGGEDPGVVSNYSSLAEKDLNLRIAQLLKDLLEQDGYTVLMTRTEDILNYPAGTKEIYQKRKHDLTNRKTFIDESGADIVVSIHMNGFSDAKYYGAQTFYPPSSTDSERLAKCIQNAMVSIVDPTNKRVALLKKERIMIFKNLKVPTALVECGFLSNAQEEAKFRNLEYQQLVAKGIKEGVDNFFAKQ
;
A
#
# COMPACT_ATOMS: atom_id res chain seq x y z
N MET A 1 -20.36 43.51 -52.57
CA MET A 1 -21.10 44.68 -52.07
C MET A 1 -20.07 45.73 -51.64
N ILE A 2 -19.88 46.79 -52.42
CA ILE A 2 -18.85 47.82 -52.12
C ILE A 2 -19.48 48.83 -51.16
N VAL A 3 -19.00 48.86 -49.91
CA VAL A 3 -19.48 49.80 -48.89
C VAL A 3 -18.64 51.08 -48.95
N LEU A 4 -19.22 52.16 -49.45
CA LEU A 4 -18.57 53.49 -49.50
C LEU A 4 -18.70 54.19 -48.14
N VAL A 5 -17.65 54.13 -47.32
CA VAL A 5 -17.60 54.80 -46.02
C VAL A 5 -17.06 56.23 -46.20
N LYS A 6 -17.84 57.24 -45.79
CA LYS A 6 -17.36 58.64 -45.76
C LYS A 6 -16.16 58.76 -44.82
N ARG A 7 -15.12 59.50 -45.21
CA ARG A 7 -13.83 59.62 -44.49
C ARG A 7 -13.99 59.98 -43.00
N LYS A 8 -14.99 60.80 -42.65
CA LYS A 8 -15.34 61.15 -41.25
C LYS A 8 -15.89 59.98 -40.42
N ASN A 9 -16.51 58.98 -41.07
CA ASN A 9 -17.03 57.79 -40.42
C ASN A 9 -15.97 56.68 -40.31
N ALA A 10 -14.94 56.70 -41.16
CA ALA A 10 -13.84 55.73 -41.11
C ALA A 10 -13.04 55.84 -39.79
N VAL A 11 -12.81 57.06 -39.32
CA VAL A 11 -12.15 57.33 -38.03
C VAL A 11 -12.97 56.78 -36.86
N LEU A 12 -14.30 56.97 -36.90
CA LEU A 12 -15.20 56.47 -35.86
C LEU A 12 -15.25 54.93 -35.83
N ILE A 13 -15.27 54.28 -37.00
CA ILE A 13 -15.25 52.82 -37.09
C ILE A 13 -13.93 52.25 -36.55
N LEU A 14 -12.79 52.86 -36.88
CA LEU A 14 -11.48 52.47 -36.34
C LEU A 14 -11.42 52.63 -34.82
N LEU A 15 -11.99 53.72 -34.28
CA LEU A 15 -12.09 53.95 -32.84
C LEU A 15 -12.95 52.89 -32.14
N ILE A 16 -14.10 52.52 -32.72
CA ILE A 16 -14.96 51.46 -32.19
C ILE A 16 -14.25 50.10 -32.23
N LEU A 17 -13.55 49.80 -33.32
CA LEU A 17 -12.77 48.56 -33.43
C LEU A 17 -11.65 48.52 -32.38
N PHE A 18 -10.93 49.62 -32.21
CA PHE A 18 -9.87 49.73 -31.20
C PHE A 18 -10.42 49.60 -29.78
N LEU A 19 -11.57 50.23 -29.48
CA LEU A 19 -12.26 50.05 -28.20
C LEU A 19 -12.70 48.61 -27.97
N SER A 20 -13.21 47.93 -29.00
CA SER A 20 -13.66 46.54 -28.88
C SER A 20 -12.49 45.58 -28.60
N ILE A 21 -11.32 45.80 -29.21
CA ILE A 21 -10.09 45.04 -28.93
C ILE A 21 -9.56 45.34 -27.52
N ALA A 22 -9.62 46.60 -27.09
CA ALA A 22 -9.24 47.00 -25.74
C ALA A 22 -10.14 46.36 -24.68
N ILE A 23 -11.47 46.34 -24.89
CA ILE A 23 -12.42 45.65 -23.99
C ILE A 23 -12.12 44.14 -23.96
N PHE A 24 -11.86 43.51 -25.10
CA PHE A 24 -11.51 42.08 -25.15
C PHE A 24 -10.18 41.76 -24.46
N SER A 25 -9.23 42.71 -24.47
CA SER A 25 -7.93 42.58 -23.78
C SER A 25 -8.03 42.83 -22.27
N ILE A 26 -9.06 43.56 -21.81
CA ILE A 26 -9.35 43.77 -20.38
C ILE A 26 -10.12 42.58 -19.80
N ASP A 27 -10.96 41.90 -20.60
CA ASP A 27 -11.73 40.71 -20.19
C ASP A 27 -10.94 39.38 -20.35
N GLY A 28 -9.82 39.40 -21.07
CA GLY A 28 -8.86 38.28 -21.18
C GLY A 28 -8.03 38.02 -19.92
N GLY A 29 -8.31 38.74 -18.83
CA GLY A 29 -7.69 38.61 -17.52
C GLY A 29 -8.52 37.84 -16.49
N ALA A 30 -9.61 37.20 -16.90
CA ALA A 30 -10.15 36.09 -16.11
C ALA A 30 -9.17 34.92 -16.26
N ASN A 31 -8.16 34.87 -15.38
CA ASN A 31 -7.59 33.59 -14.99
C ASN A 31 -8.81 32.70 -14.74
N PRO A 32 -8.99 31.56 -15.44
CA PRO A 32 -9.83 30.54 -14.85
C PRO A 32 -9.21 30.38 -13.48
N ILE A 33 -9.99 30.68 -12.43
CA ILE A 33 -9.74 30.15 -11.11
C ILE A 33 -9.52 28.70 -11.44
N ALA A 34 -8.25 28.27 -11.43
CA ALA A 34 -7.94 26.87 -11.51
C ALA A 34 -8.71 26.35 -10.31
N GLU A 35 -9.88 25.77 -10.58
CA GLU A 35 -10.49 24.83 -9.70
C GLU A 35 -9.34 23.87 -9.42
N THR A 36 -8.68 24.10 -8.30
CA THR A 36 -7.86 23.10 -7.66
C THR A 36 -8.85 22.00 -7.35
N VAL A 37 -9.10 21.14 -8.34
CA VAL A 37 -9.57 19.79 -8.13
C VAL A 37 -8.40 19.10 -7.45
N LYS A 38 -8.21 19.43 -6.17
CA LYS A 38 -7.42 18.64 -5.25
C LYS A 38 -8.37 17.65 -4.60
N GLU A 39 -9.00 16.82 -5.41
CA GLU A 39 -9.99 15.83 -4.98
C GLU A 39 -9.85 14.57 -5.83
N LYS A 40 -8.83 13.79 -5.47
CA LYS A 40 -9.00 12.43 -4.94
C LYS A 40 -7.72 12.12 -4.17
N SER A 41 -7.70 12.33 -2.86
CA SER A 41 -6.79 11.52 -2.04
C SER A 41 -7.41 10.14 -2.01
N GLY A 42 -6.89 9.20 -2.82
CA GLY A 42 -7.31 7.81 -2.72
C GLY A 42 -6.98 7.25 -1.33
N PRO A 43 -7.46 6.04 -1.01
CA PRO A 43 -7.30 5.48 0.33
C PRO A 43 -5.83 5.44 0.76
N VAL A 44 -5.59 5.67 2.05
CA VAL A 44 -4.27 5.63 2.66
C VAL A 44 -4.02 4.23 3.23
N VAL A 45 -3.01 3.55 2.71
CA VAL A 45 -2.65 2.18 3.09
C VAL A 45 -1.28 2.18 3.75
N VAL A 46 -1.18 1.64 4.97
CA VAL A 46 0.12 1.32 5.57
C VAL A 46 0.51 -0.11 5.21
N LEU A 47 1.69 -0.28 4.64
CA LEU A 47 2.34 -1.57 4.44
C LEU A 47 3.39 -1.78 5.52
N ASP A 48 3.20 -2.80 6.35
CA ASP A 48 4.17 -3.19 7.36
C ASP A 48 5.01 -4.38 6.87
N ALA A 49 6.24 -4.11 6.43
CA ALA A 49 7.16 -5.18 6.02
C ALA A 49 7.78 -5.82 7.27
N GLY A 50 7.27 -6.97 7.70
CA GLY A 50 7.71 -7.65 8.93
C GLY A 50 9.22 -7.86 9.02
N HIS A 51 9.74 -7.91 10.25
CA HIS A 51 11.18 -8.09 10.55
C HIS A 51 12.08 -7.00 9.92
N GLY A 52 13.38 -7.23 9.79
CA GLY A 52 14.37 -6.28 9.23
C GLY A 52 15.67 -6.25 10.04
N GLY A 53 16.73 -5.72 9.45
CA GLY A 53 18.03 -5.55 10.09
C GLY A 53 18.56 -6.87 10.66
N GLU A 54 18.87 -6.88 11.96
CA GLU A 54 19.36 -8.08 12.64
C GLU A 54 18.27 -9.11 12.99
N ASP A 55 17.00 -8.81 12.70
CA ASP A 55 15.92 -9.77 12.81
C ASP A 55 15.61 -10.39 11.44
N PRO A 56 16.08 -11.61 11.14
CA PRO A 56 15.86 -12.23 9.84
C PRO A 56 14.43 -12.76 9.66
N GLY A 57 13.65 -12.89 10.74
CA GLY A 57 12.45 -13.72 10.75
C GLY A 57 12.79 -15.19 10.51
N VAL A 58 11.95 -15.89 9.76
CA VAL A 58 12.22 -17.25 9.29
C VAL A 58 13.35 -17.22 8.25
N VAL A 59 14.36 -18.07 8.44
CA VAL A 59 15.41 -18.33 7.43
C VAL A 59 15.18 -19.71 6.85
N SER A 60 15.19 -19.80 5.52
CA SER A 60 15.08 -21.07 4.80
C SER A 60 16.15 -22.07 5.23
N ASN A 61 15.77 -23.34 5.36
CA ASN A 61 16.73 -24.44 5.55
C ASN A 61 17.31 -24.94 4.21
N TYR A 62 16.84 -24.41 3.08
CA TYR A 62 17.19 -24.85 1.73
C TYR A 62 18.11 -23.86 1.00
N SER A 63 18.11 -22.61 1.44
CA SER A 63 18.89 -21.52 0.85
C SER A 63 19.15 -20.44 1.91
N SER A 64 19.81 -19.34 1.54
CA SER A 64 20.00 -18.18 2.42
C SER A 64 18.81 -17.22 2.43
N LEU A 65 17.66 -17.61 1.87
CA LEU A 65 16.49 -16.76 1.77
C LEU A 65 15.90 -16.48 3.16
N ALA A 66 15.85 -15.21 3.55
CA ALA A 66 15.29 -14.76 4.81
C ALA A 66 13.94 -14.07 4.59
N GLU A 67 13.03 -14.29 5.54
CA GLU A 67 11.70 -13.67 5.57
C GLU A 67 11.77 -12.15 5.46
N LYS A 68 12.69 -11.50 6.20
CA LYS A 68 12.82 -10.03 6.18
C LYS A 68 13.03 -9.44 4.78
N ASP A 69 13.74 -10.15 3.91
CA ASP A 69 14.10 -9.67 2.57
C ASP A 69 12.89 -9.82 1.64
N LEU A 70 12.20 -10.95 1.72
CA LEU A 70 10.96 -11.20 0.98
C LEU A 70 9.84 -10.24 1.41
N ASN A 71 9.67 -10.01 2.71
CA ASN A 71 8.67 -9.09 3.23
C ASN A 71 8.88 -7.68 2.67
N LEU A 72 10.13 -7.18 2.70
CA LEU A 72 10.45 -5.87 2.14
C LEU A 72 10.18 -5.80 0.64
N ARG A 73 10.61 -6.83 -0.10
CA ARG A 73 10.47 -6.86 -1.55
C ARG A 73 9.01 -6.91 -1.98
N ILE A 74 8.19 -7.75 -1.35
CA ILE A 74 6.76 -7.86 -1.63
C ILE A 74 6.04 -6.56 -1.22
N ALA A 75 6.40 -5.95 -0.10
CA ALA A 75 5.84 -4.67 0.32
C ALA A 75 6.14 -3.56 -0.70
N GLN A 76 7.36 -3.50 -1.25
CA GLN A 76 7.70 -2.52 -2.29
C GLN A 76 6.93 -2.76 -3.59
N LEU A 77 6.82 -4.02 -4.02
CA LEU A 77 6.02 -4.37 -5.21
C LEU A 77 4.54 -4.01 -5.01
N LEU A 78 3.99 -4.28 -3.83
CA LEU A 78 2.62 -3.93 -3.49
C LEU A 78 2.42 -2.42 -3.44
N LYS A 79 3.39 -1.67 -2.89
CA LYS A 79 3.38 -0.21 -2.90
C LYS A 79 3.28 0.33 -4.32
N ASP A 80 4.15 -0.13 -5.22
CA ASP A 80 4.18 0.35 -6.59
C ASP A 80 2.84 0.07 -7.31
N LEU A 81 2.24 -1.10 -7.09
CA LEU A 81 0.94 -1.47 -7.66
C LEU A 81 -0.22 -0.64 -7.11
N LEU A 82 -0.23 -0.36 -5.80
CA LEU A 82 -1.28 0.45 -5.16
C LEU A 82 -1.17 1.92 -5.57
N GLU A 83 0.04 2.49 -5.59
CA GLU A 83 0.22 3.90 -6.00
C GLU A 83 -0.16 4.14 -7.46
N GLN A 84 0.06 3.17 -8.34
CA GLN A 84 -0.42 3.22 -9.73
C GLN A 84 -1.94 3.36 -9.85
N ASP A 85 -2.68 2.88 -8.85
CA ASP A 85 -4.15 2.91 -8.80
C ASP A 85 -4.69 4.01 -7.88
N GLY A 86 -3.84 4.98 -7.53
CA GLY A 86 -4.24 6.22 -6.85
C GLY A 86 -4.32 6.12 -5.32
N TYR A 87 -3.84 5.02 -4.73
CA TYR A 87 -3.68 4.92 -3.28
C TYR A 87 -2.51 5.75 -2.80
N THR A 88 -2.61 6.26 -1.56
CA THR A 88 -1.43 6.79 -0.84
C THR A 88 -0.85 5.66 0.00
N VAL A 89 0.43 5.32 -0.21
CA VAL A 89 1.06 4.20 0.49
C VAL A 89 2.16 4.67 1.43
N LEU A 90 2.06 4.24 2.68
CA LEU A 90 3.04 4.48 3.73
C LEU A 90 3.68 3.15 4.12
N MET A 91 5.01 3.10 4.31
CA MET A 91 5.71 1.88 4.69
C MET A 91 6.35 2.02 6.08
N THR A 92 6.25 0.99 6.92
CA THR A 92 6.93 0.99 8.24
C THR A 92 8.45 0.94 8.14
N ARG A 93 8.98 0.41 7.03
CA ARG A 93 10.38 0.50 6.63
C ARG A 93 10.49 0.38 5.11
N THR A 94 11.49 1.05 4.54
CA THR A 94 11.85 0.97 3.10
C THR A 94 13.24 0.35 2.89
N GLU A 95 13.91 -0.02 3.98
CA GLU A 95 15.27 -0.56 4.00
C GLU A 95 15.34 -1.78 4.93
N ASP A 96 16.47 -2.49 4.88
CA ASP A 96 16.75 -3.63 5.77
C ASP A 96 17.25 -3.15 7.15
N ILE A 97 16.33 -2.66 7.97
CA ILE A 97 16.65 -2.03 9.27
C ILE A 97 15.73 -2.51 10.39
N LEU A 98 16.20 -2.38 11.63
CA LEU A 98 15.39 -2.24 12.83
C LEU A 98 15.62 -0.84 13.41
N ASN A 99 14.55 -0.16 13.81
CA ASN A 99 14.64 1.16 14.42
C ASN A 99 14.62 1.06 15.95
N TYR A 100 15.76 1.38 16.58
CA TYR A 100 15.92 1.34 18.03
C TYR A 100 16.97 2.37 18.53
N PRO A 101 16.95 2.75 19.83
CA PRO A 101 17.92 3.70 20.37
C PRO A 101 19.37 3.23 20.27
N ALA A 102 20.30 4.15 19.98
CA ALA A 102 21.73 3.87 19.96
C ALA A 102 22.21 3.27 21.30
N GLY A 103 23.08 2.26 21.23
CA GLY A 103 23.58 1.55 22.40
C GLY A 103 22.70 0.36 22.86
N THR A 104 21.54 0.12 22.23
CA THR A 104 20.76 -1.10 22.48
C THR A 104 21.54 -2.33 21.98
N LYS A 105 21.93 -3.23 22.89
CA LYS A 105 22.73 -4.43 22.55
C LYS A 105 21.88 -5.66 22.28
N GLU A 106 20.94 -5.95 23.17
CA GLU A 106 20.16 -7.19 23.14
C GLU A 106 19.12 -7.19 22.00
N ILE A 107 19.15 -8.24 21.16
CA ILE A 107 18.24 -8.38 20.02
C ILE A 107 16.75 -8.33 20.41
N TYR A 108 16.40 -8.89 21.58
CA TYR A 108 15.03 -8.82 22.09
C TYR A 108 14.57 -7.37 22.32
N GLN A 109 15.43 -6.51 22.87
CA GLN A 109 15.09 -5.11 23.10
C GLN A 109 15.03 -4.34 21.78
N LYS A 110 15.95 -4.60 20.84
CA LYS A 110 15.92 -4.04 19.48
C LYS A 110 14.58 -4.31 18.80
N ARG A 111 14.15 -5.58 18.77
CA ARG A 111 12.84 -6.01 18.23
C ARG A 111 11.68 -5.33 18.93
N LYS A 112 11.73 -5.22 20.26
CA LYS A 112 10.67 -4.57 21.04
C LYS A 112 10.56 -3.08 20.71
N HIS A 113 11.68 -2.36 20.61
CA HIS A 113 11.71 -0.96 20.22
C HIS A 113 11.17 -0.76 18.81
N ASP A 114 11.64 -1.57 17.86
CA ASP A 114 11.20 -1.51 16.47
C ASP A 114 9.69 -1.76 16.34
N LEU A 115 9.17 -2.84 16.95
CA LEU A 115 7.73 -3.11 16.99
C LEU A 115 6.90 -1.99 17.64
N THR A 116 7.48 -1.31 18.65
CA THR A 116 6.82 -0.17 19.29
C THR A 116 6.77 1.03 18.33
N ASN A 117 7.88 1.31 17.64
CA ASN A 117 7.95 2.39 16.64
C ASN A 117 6.99 2.15 15.47
N ARG A 118 6.90 0.91 14.96
CA ARG A 118 5.92 0.53 13.93
C ARG A 118 4.50 0.75 14.39
N LYS A 119 4.19 0.38 15.63
CA LYS A 119 2.85 0.59 16.19
C LYS A 119 2.51 2.07 16.32
N THR A 120 3.43 2.88 16.82
CA THR A 120 3.25 4.34 16.90
C THR A 120 3.03 4.93 15.52
N PHE A 121 3.87 4.57 14.55
CA PHE A 121 3.72 5.00 13.16
C PHE A 121 2.34 4.64 12.58
N ILE A 122 1.90 3.39 12.74
CA ILE A 122 0.57 2.94 12.30
C ILE A 122 -0.53 3.78 12.95
N ASP A 123 -0.46 3.97 14.27
CA ASP A 123 -1.48 4.69 15.04
C ASP A 123 -1.59 6.18 14.70
N GLU A 124 -0.50 6.79 14.24
CA GLU A 124 -0.40 8.22 13.94
C GLU A 124 -0.47 8.51 12.43
N SER A 125 -0.47 7.48 11.59
CA SER A 125 -0.43 7.59 10.13
C SER A 125 -1.66 8.22 9.48
N GLY A 126 -2.82 8.15 10.14
CA GLY A 126 -4.11 8.49 9.53
C GLY A 126 -4.54 7.52 8.42
N ALA A 127 -3.99 6.30 8.39
CA ALA A 127 -4.31 5.31 7.38
C ALA A 127 -5.72 4.72 7.53
N ASP A 128 -6.31 4.33 6.40
CA ASP A 128 -7.59 3.63 6.33
C ASP A 128 -7.45 2.14 6.65
N ILE A 129 -6.34 1.52 6.23
CA ILE A 129 -6.00 0.13 6.53
C ILE A 129 -4.51 -0.08 6.71
N VAL A 130 -4.15 -1.20 7.33
CA VAL A 130 -2.79 -1.73 7.41
C VAL A 130 -2.73 -3.15 6.87
N VAL A 131 -1.72 -3.43 6.05
CA VAL A 131 -1.37 -4.78 5.59
C VAL A 131 0.04 -5.10 6.07
N SER A 132 0.17 -6.00 7.04
CA SER A 132 1.44 -6.51 7.53
C SER A 132 1.85 -7.77 6.77
N ILE A 133 3.04 -7.78 6.19
CA ILE A 133 3.51 -8.80 5.24
C ILE A 133 4.59 -9.63 5.90
N HIS A 134 4.36 -10.94 5.91
CA HIS A 134 5.19 -11.94 6.57
C HIS A 134 5.36 -13.20 5.72
N MET A 135 6.32 -14.04 6.14
CA MET A 135 6.48 -15.40 5.66
C MET A 135 6.36 -16.37 6.82
N ASN A 136 5.66 -17.47 6.58
CA ASN A 136 5.48 -18.49 7.59
C ASN A 136 6.66 -19.47 7.62
N GLY A 137 6.78 -20.19 8.73
CA GLY A 137 7.73 -21.27 8.90
C GLY A 137 7.35 -22.13 10.09
N PHE A 138 7.18 -23.43 9.86
CA PHE A 138 6.96 -24.43 10.90
C PHE A 138 8.06 -25.48 10.89
N SER A 139 8.13 -26.29 11.95
CA SER A 139 9.02 -27.45 12.00
C SER A 139 8.60 -28.57 11.02
N ASP A 140 7.31 -28.66 10.71
CA ASP A 140 6.78 -29.61 9.73
C ASP A 140 6.71 -28.97 8.34
N ALA A 141 7.52 -29.49 7.41
CA ALA A 141 7.68 -28.96 6.06
C ALA A 141 6.45 -29.17 5.16
N LYS A 142 5.44 -29.96 5.57
CA LYS A 142 4.28 -30.28 4.72
C LYS A 142 3.29 -29.13 4.55
N TYR A 143 3.34 -28.12 5.43
CA TYR A 143 2.40 -27.01 5.38
C TYR A 143 2.74 -26.06 4.25
N TYR A 144 1.71 -25.63 3.52
CA TYR A 144 1.84 -24.70 2.40
C TYR A 144 0.64 -23.76 2.32
N GLY A 145 0.71 -22.76 1.44
CA GLY A 145 -0.36 -21.84 1.07
C GLY A 145 -0.44 -20.61 1.97
N ALA A 146 -0.72 -19.46 1.35
CA ALA A 146 -0.90 -18.19 2.07
C ALA A 146 -1.99 -18.26 3.14
N GLN A 147 -1.76 -17.57 4.27
CA GLN A 147 -2.64 -17.49 5.42
C GLN A 147 -2.76 -16.05 5.90
N THR A 148 -3.96 -15.49 5.89
CA THR A 148 -4.23 -14.15 6.44
C THR A 148 -4.82 -14.24 7.83
N PHE A 149 -4.46 -13.28 8.69
CA PHE A 149 -4.90 -13.17 10.07
C PHE A 149 -5.47 -11.78 10.36
N TYR A 150 -6.39 -11.73 11.32
CA TYR A 150 -6.99 -10.48 11.82
C TYR A 150 -7.09 -10.49 13.36
N PRO A 151 -7.11 -9.31 14.02
CA PRO A 151 -7.27 -9.18 15.46
C PRO A 151 -8.69 -9.47 15.94
N PRO A 152 -8.89 -9.80 17.23
CA PRO A 152 -10.22 -9.90 17.82
C PRO A 152 -10.95 -8.54 17.78
N SER A 153 -12.28 -8.61 17.74
CA SER A 153 -13.17 -7.45 17.91
C SER A 153 -13.01 -6.33 16.87
N SER A 154 -12.59 -6.66 15.64
CA SER A 154 -12.57 -5.71 14.51
C SER A 154 -13.21 -6.33 13.27
N THR A 155 -14.43 -5.90 12.96
CA THR A 155 -15.19 -6.36 11.78
C THR A 155 -14.52 -5.96 10.48
N ASP A 156 -13.95 -4.76 10.40
CA ASP A 156 -13.22 -4.32 9.20
C ASP A 156 -11.90 -5.06 9.01
N SER A 157 -11.17 -5.37 10.08
CA SER A 157 -9.97 -6.19 9.94
C SER A 157 -10.29 -7.62 9.48
N GLU A 158 -11.38 -8.20 10.00
CA GLU A 158 -11.87 -9.49 9.53
C GLU A 158 -12.27 -9.44 8.05
N ARG A 159 -12.98 -8.39 7.64
CA ARG A 159 -13.38 -8.17 6.24
C ARG A 159 -12.17 -8.02 5.33
N LEU A 160 -11.20 -7.18 5.71
CA LEU A 160 -9.94 -6.99 4.98
C LEU A 160 -9.18 -8.31 4.83
N ALA A 161 -9.00 -9.04 5.93
CA ALA A 161 -8.30 -10.32 5.91
C ALA A 161 -9.00 -11.35 5.02
N LYS A 162 -10.34 -11.40 5.00
CA LYS A 162 -11.11 -12.27 4.10
C LYS A 162 -10.96 -11.89 2.63
N CYS A 163 -11.01 -10.59 2.31
CA CYS A 163 -10.79 -10.11 0.94
C CYS A 163 -9.40 -10.51 0.44
N ILE A 164 -8.36 -10.27 1.24
CA ILE A 164 -6.98 -10.66 0.91
C ILE A 164 -6.83 -12.17 0.78
N GLN A 165 -7.31 -12.96 1.74
CA GLN A 165 -7.20 -14.42 1.67
C GLN A 165 -7.88 -14.98 0.40
N ASN A 166 -9.09 -14.50 0.08
CA ASN A 166 -9.84 -14.99 -1.08
C ASN A 166 -9.14 -14.63 -2.39
N ALA A 167 -8.58 -13.42 -2.51
CA ALA A 167 -7.81 -13.00 -3.67
C ALA A 167 -6.50 -13.77 -3.80
N MET A 168 -5.80 -14.03 -2.69
CA MET A 168 -4.60 -14.87 -2.67
C MET A 168 -4.90 -16.30 -3.16
N VAL A 169 -6.04 -16.88 -2.75
CA VAL A 169 -6.48 -18.19 -3.25
C VAL A 169 -6.81 -18.14 -4.74
N SER A 170 -7.54 -17.12 -5.22
CA SER A 170 -7.96 -17.08 -6.62
C SER A 170 -6.81 -16.79 -7.60
N ILE A 171 -5.87 -15.91 -7.22
CA ILE A 171 -4.81 -15.41 -8.11
C ILE A 171 -3.51 -16.21 -7.96
N VAL A 172 -3.11 -16.55 -6.73
CA VAL A 172 -1.77 -17.07 -6.47
C VAL A 172 -1.75 -18.60 -6.42
N ASP A 173 -2.71 -19.20 -5.72
CA ASP A 173 -2.79 -20.65 -5.59
C ASP A 173 -4.24 -21.15 -5.37
N PRO A 174 -4.96 -21.53 -6.44
CA PRO A 174 -6.32 -22.08 -6.34
C PRO A 174 -6.41 -23.42 -5.58
N THR A 175 -5.27 -24.09 -5.35
CA THR A 175 -5.22 -25.31 -4.55
C THR A 175 -5.18 -25.03 -3.05
N ASN A 176 -4.82 -23.80 -2.64
CA ASN A 176 -4.84 -23.37 -1.26
C ASN A 176 -6.27 -23.40 -0.70
N LYS A 177 -6.48 -24.12 0.42
CA LYS A 177 -7.77 -24.27 1.10
C LYS A 177 -7.88 -23.47 2.39
N ARG A 178 -6.91 -22.63 2.69
CA ARG A 178 -6.90 -21.78 3.89
C ARG A 178 -7.94 -20.68 3.79
N VAL A 179 -8.46 -20.30 4.95
CA VAL A 179 -9.40 -19.20 5.15
C VAL A 179 -8.78 -18.21 6.12
N ALA A 180 -9.19 -16.94 6.09
CA ALA A 180 -8.69 -15.96 7.06
C ALA A 180 -9.03 -16.38 8.49
N LEU A 181 -8.07 -16.24 9.41
CA LEU A 181 -8.21 -16.71 10.80
C LEU A 181 -8.06 -15.58 11.82
N LEU A 182 -8.81 -15.68 12.91
CA LEU A 182 -8.58 -14.86 14.09
C LEU A 182 -7.18 -15.17 14.67
N LYS A 183 -6.36 -14.13 14.83
CA LYS A 183 -5.08 -14.24 15.56
C LYS A 183 -5.37 -14.23 17.07
N LYS A 184 -5.22 -15.38 17.71
CA LYS A 184 -5.44 -15.52 19.16
C LYS A 184 -4.29 -14.95 19.98
N GLU A 185 -3.07 -15.01 19.43
CA GLU A 185 -1.88 -14.48 20.07
C GLU A 185 -1.88 -12.94 20.03
N ARG A 186 -1.49 -12.33 21.15
CA ARG A 186 -1.35 -10.88 21.24
C ARG A 186 -0.04 -10.42 20.62
N ILE A 187 -0.08 -10.06 19.33
CA ILE A 187 1.04 -9.40 18.64
C ILE A 187 0.97 -7.88 18.76
N MET A 188 2.12 -7.19 18.68
CA MET A 188 2.21 -5.75 18.98
C MET A 188 1.31 -4.88 18.08
N ILE A 189 1.34 -5.13 16.77
CA ILE A 189 0.59 -4.32 15.78
C ILE A 189 -0.94 -4.41 15.96
N PHE A 190 -1.44 -5.42 16.67
CA PHE A 190 -2.86 -5.62 16.98
C PHE A 190 -3.29 -5.07 18.35
N LYS A 191 -2.35 -4.62 19.20
CA LYS A 191 -2.70 -4.09 20.53
C LYS A 191 -3.38 -2.74 20.41
N ASN A 192 -4.50 -2.53 21.11
CA ASN A 192 -5.23 -1.25 21.10
C ASN A 192 -5.44 -0.75 19.66
N LEU A 193 -6.09 -1.58 18.84
CA LEU A 193 -6.24 -1.37 17.40
C LEU A 193 -6.95 -0.03 17.12
N LYS A 194 -6.32 0.83 16.31
CA LYS A 194 -6.89 2.12 15.87
C LYS A 194 -7.21 2.15 14.37
N VAL A 195 -6.50 1.35 13.60
CA VAL A 195 -6.64 1.22 12.14
C VAL A 195 -6.96 -0.25 11.84
N PRO A 196 -7.91 -0.58 10.95
CA PRO A 196 -8.13 -1.95 10.50
C PRO A 196 -6.84 -2.58 9.96
N THR A 197 -6.48 -3.77 10.45
CA THR A 197 -5.18 -4.40 10.14
C THR A 197 -5.34 -5.87 9.79
N ALA A 198 -4.75 -6.29 8.67
CA ALA A 198 -4.56 -7.69 8.32
C ALA A 198 -3.08 -8.06 8.34
N LEU A 199 -2.74 -9.24 8.84
CA LEU A 199 -1.40 -9.84 8.73
C LEU A 199 -1.46 -10.97 7.70
N VAL A 200 -0.61 -10.90 6.68
CA VAL A 200 -0.56 -11.85 5.57
C VAL A 200 0.73 -12.66 5.67
N GLU A 201 0.60 -13.94 6.02
CA GLU A 201 1.65 -14.92 5.80
C GLU A 201 1.58 -15.38 4.34
N CYS A 202 2.53 -14.97 3.51
CA CYS A 202 2.43 -15.15 2.06
C CYS A 202 2.66 -16.60 1.60
N GLY A 203 3.30 -17.42 2.43
CA GLY A 203 3.59 -18.84 2.21
C GLY A 203 4.63 -19.33 3.22
N PHE A 204 5.08 -20.58 3.11
CA PHE A 204 5.94 -21.25 4.08
C PHE A 204 7.37 -21.44 3.57
N LEU A 205 8.36 -20.74 4.16
CA LEU A 205 9.78 -20.97 3.85
C LEU A 205 10.30 -22.31 4.36
N SER A 206 9.58 -22.94 5.29
CA SER A 206 9.85 -24.29 5.76
C SER A 206 9.44 -25.38 4.75
N ASN A 207 8.68 -25.03 3.70
CA ASN A 207 8.26 -25.95 2.65
C ASN A 207 9.12 -25.75 1.40
N ALA A 208 9.82 -26.80 0.96
CA ALA A 208 10.76 -26.71 -0.16
C ALA A 208 10.13 -26.25 -1.49
N GLN A 209 8.86 -26.63 -1.75
CA GLN A 209 8.18 -26.24 -2.99
C GLN A 209 7.75 -24.78 -2.95
N GLU A 210 7.25 -24.30 -1.81
CA GLU A 210 6.91 -22.89 -1.65
C GLU A 210 8.14 -21.99 -1.64
N GLU A 211 9.18 -22.37 -0.91
CA GLU A 211 10.47 -21.67 -0.90
C GLU A 211 11.02 -21.49 -2.32
N ALA A 212 10.98 -22.56 -3.13
CA ALA A 212 11.47 -22.51 -4.50
C ALA A 212 10.68 -21.52 -5.36
N LYS A 213 9.36 -21.39 -5.14
CA LYS A 213 8.55 -20.36 -5.80
C LYS A 213 9.01 -18.96 -5.37
N PHE A 214 9.29 -18.74 -4.09
CA PHE A 214 9.75 -17.43 -3.59
C PHE A 214 11.14 -17.01 -4.07
N ARG A 215 11.96 -17.91 -4.61
CA ARG A 215 13.19 -17.54 -5.32
C ARG A 215 12.92 -16.93 -6.71
N ASN A 216 11.71 -17.06 -7.24
CA ASN A 216 11.30 -16.47 -8.52
C ASN A 216 10.66 -15.09 -8.30
N LEU A 217 11.19 -14.07 -8.99
CA LEU A 217 10.73 -12.68 -8.87
C LEU A 217 9.31 -12.46 -9.43
N GLU A 218 8.92 -13.19 -10.47
CA GLU A 218 7.55 -13.13 -11.03
C GLU A 218 6.53 -13.69 -10.04
N TYR A 219 6.90 -14.73 -9.28
CA TYR A 219 6.04 -15.26 -8.22
C TYR A 219 5.86 -14.26 -7.08
N GLN A 220 6.92 -13.55 -6.68
CA GLN A 220 6.80 -12.46 -5.69
C GLN A 220 5.88 -11.33 -6.19
N GLN A 221 5.95 -10.98 -7.49
CA GLN A 221 5.02 -10.04 -8.12
C GLN A 221 3.58 -10.57 -8.14
N LEU A 222 3.39 -11.86 -8.41
CA LEU A 222 2.06 -12.49 -8.38
C LEU A 222 1.45 -12.43 -6.98
N VAL A 223 2.26 -12.69 -5.94
CA VAL A 223 1.85 -12.54 -4.54
C VAL A 223 1.43 -11.09 -4.24
N ALA A 224 2.23 -10.10 -4.64
CA ALA A 224 1.89 -8.69 -4.45
C ALA A 224 0.57 -8.32 -5.18
N LYS A 225 0.35 -8.83 -6.40
CA LYS A 225 -0.91 -8.66 -7.14
C LYS A 225 -2.11 -9.30 -6.41
N GLY A 226 -1.93 -10.49 -5.84
CA GLY A 226 -2.97 -11.15 -5.05
C GLY A 226 -3.37 -10.35 -3.81
N ILE A 227 -2.40 -9.77 -3.11
CA ILE A 227 -2.67 -8.88 -1.95
C ILE A 227 -3.38 -7.61 -2.42
N LYS A 228 -2.91 -6.98 -3.50
CA LYS A 228 -3.49 -5.77 -4.09
C LYS A 228 -4.96 -5.97 -4.44
N GLU A 229 -5.29 -7.05 -5.14
CA GLU A 229 -6.68 -7.40 -5.48
C GLU A 229 -7.55 -7.54 -4.22
N GLY A 230 -6.99 -8.11 -3.14
CA GLY A 230 -7.66 -8.17 -1.84
C GLY A 230 -7.96 -6.80 -1.24
N VAL A 231 -7.00 -5.88 -1.34
CA VAL A 231 -7.15 -4.48 -0.89
C VAL A 231 -8.21 -3.76 -1.71
N ASP A 232 -8.19 -3.88 -3.03
CA ASP A 232 -9.23 -3.28 -3.89
C ASP A 232 -10.63 -3.81 -3.57
N ASN A 233 -10.76 -5.12 -3.40
CA ASN A 233 -12.03 -5.75 -3.05
C ASN A 233 -12.56 -5.28 -1.69
N PHE A 234 -11.68 -4.87 -0.77
CA PHE A 234 -12.07 -4.24 0.48
C PHE A 234 -12.63 -2.83 0.25
N PHE A 235 -12.04 -2.01 -0.62
CA PHE A 235 -12.52 -0.64 -0.87
C PHE A 235 -13.69 -0.57 -1.88
N ALA A 236 -13.83 -1.53 -2.78
CA ALA A 236 -14.89 -1.58 -3.79
C ALA A 236 -16.26 -1.97 -3.20
N LYS A 237 -16.30 -2.67 -2.08
CA LYS A 237 -17.53 -3.04 -1.37
C LYS A 237 -17.86 -1.99 -0.31
N GLN A 238 -18.42 -0.86 -0.75
CA GLN A 238 -19.20 0.05 0.10
C GLN A 238 -20.68 -0.23 -0.08
#